data_AF-A0A4R7URG4-F1
#
_entry.id   AF-A0A4R7URG4-F1
#
_cell.length_a   1.000
_cell.length_b   1.000
_cell.length_c   1.000
_cell.angle_alpha   90.00
_cell.angle_beta   90.00
_cell.angle_gamma   90.00
#
_symmetry.space_group_name_H-M   'P 1'
#
loop_
_entity.id
_entity.type
_entity.pdbx_description
1 polymer ?
#
loop_
_entity_poly.entity_id
_entity_poly.type
_entity_poly.pdbx_seq_one_letter_code
_entity_poly.pdbx_strand_id
1 'polypeptide(L)' 'MSERPHLRIVRGDPSDEELAALVAVVTTLGAGEEPPPERPSAWSDRRVQVREPLAHGPGAWRASGLPR' A
#
# COMPACT_ATOMS: atom_id res chain seq x y z
N MET A 1 17.38 -9.18 -22.58
CA MET A 1 16.18 -8.33 -22.70
C MET A 1 16.66 -6.89 -22.65
N SER A 2 16.56 -6.11 -23.74
CA SER A 2 17.00 -4.71 -23.68
C SER A 2 16.05 -3.93 -22.80
N GLU A 3 16.58 -3.43 -21.69
CA GLU A 3 15.89 -2.55 -20.77
C GLU A 3 15.65 -1.21 -21.47
N ARG A 4 14.38 -0.80 -21.55
CA ARG A 4 14.02 0.48 -22.16
C ARG A 4 14.25 1.58 -21.12
N PRO A 5 14.86 2.71 -21.49
CA PRO A 5 15.08 3.80 -20.55
C PRO A 5 13.74 4.37 -20.06
N HIS A 6 13.66 4.65 -18.75
CA HIS A 6 12.46 5.23 -18.11
C HIS A 6 12.23 6.70 -18.50
N LEU A 7 13.29 7.42 -18.87
CA LEU A 7 13.25 8.82 -19.32
C LEU A 7 14.16 9.01 -20.54
N ARG A 8 13.72 9.81 -21.51
CA ARG A 8 14.48 10.16 -22.71
C ARG A 8 14.26 11.61 -23.07
N ILE A 9 15.35 12.37 -23.21
CA ILE A 9 15.33 13.73 -23.74
C ILE A 9 15.14 13.63 -25.25
N VAL A 10 14.05 14.17 -25.77
CA VAL A 10 13.73 14.15 -27.22
C VAL A 10 14.17 15.45 -27.91
N ARG A 11 14.31 16.54 -27.14
CA ARG A 11 14.72 17.87 -27.63
C ARG A 11 15.30 18.69 -26.48
N GLY A 12 16.25 19.57 -26.80
CA GLY A 12 16.90 20.48 -25.85
C GLY A 12 18.21 19.92 -25.30
N ASP A 13 18.93 20.77 -24.58
CA ASP A 13 20.18 20.45 -23.87
C ASP A 13 20.03 20.96 -22.43
N PRO A 14 19.29 20.25 -21.56
CA PRO A 14 19.05 20.70 -20.20
C PRO A 14 20.36 20.71 -19.41
N SER A 15 20.50 21.66 -18.49
CA SER A 15 21.60 21.59 -17.53
C SER A 15 21.43 20.40 -16.58
N ASP A 16 22.52 20.02 -15.90
CA ASP A 16 22.51 18.95 -14.91
C ASP A 16 21.49 19.25 -13.79
N GLU A 17 21.36 20.52 -13.40
CA GLU A 17 20.40 20.98 -12.40
C GLU A 17 18.95 20.83 -12.86
N GLU A 18 18.65 21.18 -14.12
CA GLU A 18 17.31 21.05 -14.69
C GLU A 18 16.89 19.58 -14.80
N LEU A 19 17.83 18.72 -15.21
CA LEU A 19 17.59 17.28 -15.26
C LEU A 19 17.37 16.69 -13.87
N ALA A 20 18.17 17.09 -12.88
CA ALA A 20 18.02 16.66 -11.49
C ALA A 20 16.66 17.08 -10.90
N ALA A 21 16.23 18.33 -11.16
CA ALA A 21 14.95 18.84 -10.72
C ALA A 21 13.78 18.04 -11.32
N LEU A 22 13.84 17.72 -12.62
CA LEU A 22 12.82 16.91 -13.28
C LEU A 22 12.74 15.50 -12.69
N VAL A 23 13.90 14.85 -12.49
CA VAL A 23 13.95 13.51 -11.89
C VAL A 23 13.37 13.52 -10.48
N ALA A 24 13.71 14.51 -9.65
CA ALA A 24 13.18 14.65 -8.29
C ALA A 24 11.66 14.81 -8.26
N VAL A 25 11.08 15.58 -9.18
CA VAL A 25 9.62 15.72 -9.27
C VAL A 25 8.97 14.41 -9.73
N VAL A 26 9.52 13.75 -10.74
CA VAL A 26 8.95 12.48 -11.23
C VAL A 26 9.03 11.37 -10.17
N THR A 27 10.12 11.29 -9.42
CA THR A 27 10.27 10.26 -8.37
C THR A 27 9.33 10.51 -7.19
N THR A 28 9.06 11.77 -6.83
CA THR A 28 8.09 12.10 -5.76
C THR A 28 6.65 11.77 -6.14
N LEU A 29 6.27 11.95 -7.41
CA LEU A 29 4.94 11.52 -7.89
C LEU A 29 4.75 9.99 -7.85
N GLY A 30 5.84 9.23 -7.99
CA GLY A 30 5.84 7.76 -7.92
C GLY A 30 5.95 7.22 -6.49
N ALA A 31 6.30 8.06 -5.52
CA ALA A 31 6.32 7.69 -4.11
C ALA A 31 4.87 7.61 -3.62
N GLY A 32 4.26 6.43 -3.81
CA GLY A 32 2.98 6.12 -3.19
C GLY A 32 3.06 6.31 -1.68
N GLU A 33 1.96 6.74 -1.08
CA GLU A 33 1.84 6.80 0.37
C GLU A 33 2.08 5.41 0.96
N GLU A 34 2.79 5.34 2.08
CA GLU A 34 3.06 4.07 2.73
C GLU A 34 1.72 3.39 3.03
N PRO A 35 1.51 2.14 2.59
CA PRO A 35 0.25 1.48 2.81
C PRO A 35 -0.04 1.46 4.31
N PRO A 36 -1.30 1.70 4.72
CA PRO A 36 -1.64 1.63 6.13
C PRO A 36 -1.24 0.26 6.68
N PRO A 37 -0.88 0.17 7.97
CA PRO A 37 -0.46 -1.09 8.56
C PRO A 37 -1.53 -2.14 8.31
N GLU A 38 -1.09 -3.34 7.90
CA GLU A 38 -2.01 -4.44 7.67
C GLU A 38 -2.80 -4.71 8.95
N ARG A 39 -4.13 -4.75 8.82
CA ARG A 39 -4.98 -5.15 9.95
C ARG A 39 -4.73 -6.62 10.24
N PRO A 40 -4.58 -7.01 11.53
CA PRO A 40 -4.45 -8.42 11.89
C PRO A 40 -5.60 -9.23 11.30
N SER A 41 -5.28 -10.41 10.78
CA SER A 41 -6.29 -11.34 10.31
C SER A 41 -7.26 -11.65 11.45
N ALA A 42 -8.56 -11.69 11.16
CA ALA A 42 -9.55 -12.10 12.14
C ALA A 42 -9.32 -13.55 12.65
N TRP A 43 -8.58 -14.37 11.90
CA TRP A 43 -8.13 -15.70 12.31
C TRP A 43 -7.05 -15.69 13.41
N SER A 44 -6.40 -14.55 13.62
CA SER A 44 -5.34 -14.38 14.62
C SER A 44 -5.84 -13.77 15.93
N ASP A 45 -7.15 -13.49 16.04
CA ASP A 45 -7.72 -12.90 17.24
C ASP A 45 -7.73 -13.93 18.39
N ARG A 46 -6.99 -13.64 19.47
CA ARG A 46 -6.90 -14.51 20.64
C ARG A 46 -8.20 -14.55 21.43
N ARG A 47 -9.07 -13.54 21.32
CA ARG A 47 -10.36 -13.54 22.04
C ARG A 47 -11.21 -14.75 21.70
N VAL A 48 -11.06 -15.27 20.49
CA VAL A 48 -11.84 -16.41 20.05
C VAL A 48 -11.41 -17.74 20.70
N GLN A 49 -10.21 -17.79 21.31
CA GLN A 49 -9.77 -18.90 22.16
C GLN A 49 -10.52 -18.98 23.51
N VAL A 50 -11.29 -17.95 23.86
CA VAL A 50 -12.09 -17.90 25.09
C VAL A 50 -13.56 -17.79 24.72
N ARG A 51 -14.43 -18.45 25.48
CA ARG A 51 -15.88 -18.40 25.23
C ARG A 51 -16.42 -17.02 25.58
N GLU A 52 -16.84 -16.26 24.57
CA GLU A 52 -17.53 -14.98 24.74
C GLU A 52 -18.99 -15.04 24.23
N PRO A 53 -19.88 -14.18 24.76
CA PRO A 53 -21.22 -13.99 24.19
C PRO A 53 -21.16 -13.52 22.73
N LEU A 54 -22.18 -13.88 21.94
CA LEU A 54 -22.32 -13.40 20.57
C LEU A 54 -22.62 -11.89 20.58
N ALA A 55 -21.76 -11.10 19.93
CA ALA A 55 -22.02 -9.68 19.72
C ALA A 55 -23.08 -9.46 18.64
N HIS A 56 -23.91 -8.43 18.82
CA HIS A 56 -24.81 -7.91 17.81
C HIS A 56 -24.23 -6.62 17.22
N GLY A 57 -24.40 -6.38 15.92
CA GLY A 57 -23.99 -5.12 15.28
C GLY A 57 -23.30 -5.29 13.93
N PRO A 58 -22.83 -4.18 13.33
CA PRO A 58 -22.15 -4.20 12.04
C PRO A 58 -20.96 -5.18 12.04
N GLY A 59 -20.93 -6.08 11.04
CA GLY A 59 -19.88 -7.08 10.90
C GLY A 59 -20.06 -8.36 11.73
N ALA A 60 -20.99 -8.40 12.70
CA ALA A 60 -21.21 -9.57 13.55
C ALA A 60 -21.64 -10.83 12.76
N TRP A 61 -22.49 -10.66 11.74
CA TRP A 61 -22.91 -11.77 10.88
C TRP A 61 -21.73 -12.39 10.12
N ARG A 62 -20.84 -11.56 9.56
CA ARG A 62 -19.63 -12.04 8.86
C ARG A 62 -18.66 -12.71 9.84
N ALA A 63 -18.50 -12.17 11.04
CA ALA A 63 -17.65 -12.76 12.08
C ALA A 63 -18.15 -14.13 12.56
N SER A 64 -19.46 -14.41 12.47
CA SER A 64 -20.03 -15.70 12.91
C SER A 64 -19.55 -16.92 12.12
N GLY A 65 -19.07 -16.72 10.88
CA GLY A 65 -18.57 -17.79 10.00
C GLY A 65 -17.04 -17.95 10.00
N LEU A 66 -16.32 -17.14 10.78
CA LEU A 66 -14.89 -17.31 11.01
C LEU A 66 -14.68 -18.30 12.16
N PRO A 67 -13.60 -19.09 12.17
CA PRO A 67 -13.38 -20.06 13.24
C PRO A 67 -13.08 -19.37 14.55
N ARG A 68 -13.44 -20.12 15.61
CA ARG A 68 -13.18 -19.77 16.99
C ARG A 68 -11.91 -20.43 17.52
#